data_AF-A0A6B3F7L0-F1
#
_entry.id   AF-A0A6B3F7L0-F1
#
_cell.length_a   1.000
_cell.length_b   1.000
_cell.length_c   1.000
_cell.angle_alpha   90.00
_cell.angle_beta   90.00
_cell.angle_gamma   90.00
#
_symmetry.space_group_name_H-M   'P 1'
#
loop_
_entity.id
_entity.type
_entity.pdbx_description
1 polymer ?
#
loop_
_entity_poly.entity_id
_entity_poly.type
_entity_poly.pdbx_seq_one_letter_code
_entity_poly.pdbx_strand_id
1 'polypeptide(L)' 'PHQVVARFDHDRLVDYRARRPLLTFRRDRWTDYEEPVIEVHLVQDATGAPFLLLSGPEPDVEWERFAAAVGQIVERLGV' A
#
# COMPACT_ATOMS: atom_id res chain seq x y z
N PRO A 1 -14.32 10.28 -2.51
CA PRO A 1 -13.66 9.45 -3.55
C PRO A 1 -12.16 9.43 -3.27
N HIS A 2 -11.46 8.33 -3.52
CA HIS A 2 -10.01 8.26 -3.36
C HIS A 2 -9.36 7.78 -4.66
N GLN A 3 -8.14 8.24 -4.92
CA GLN A 3 -7.36 7.86 -6.10
C GLN A 3 -5.97 7.40 -5.66
N VAL A 4 -5.52 6.26 -6.16
CA VAL A 4 -4.14 5.79 -5.95
C VAL A 4 -3.19 6.69 -6.75
N VAL A 5 -2.20 7.27 -6.06
CA VAL A 5 -1.16 8.12 -6.67
C VAL A 5 0.23 7.47 -6.69
N ALA A 6 0.48 6.51 -5.80
CA ALA A 6 1.68 5.69 -5.82
C ALA A 6 1.41 4.28 -5.25
N ARG A 7 2.12 3.29 -5.79
CA ARG A 7 2.13 1.89 -5.34
C ARG A 7 3.55 1.48 -5.00
N PHE A 8 3.74 0.87 -3.84
CA PHE A 8 5.00 0.25 -3.47
C PHE A 8 4.99 -1.23 -3.88
N ASP A 9 6.19 -1.75 -4.14
CA ASP A 9 6.42 -3.15 -4.48
C ASP A 9 6.32 -4.01 -3.21
N HIS A 10 5.10 -4.43 -2.89
CA HIS A 10 4.79 -5.25 -1.71
C HIS A 10 5.48 -6.62 -1.76
N ASP A 11 5.72 -7.19 -2.96
CA ASP A 11 6.38 -8.48 -3.14
C ASP A 11 7.83 -8.47 -2.61
N ARG A 12 8.45 -7.29 -2.70
CA ARG A 12 9.77 -7.02 -2.14
C ARG A 12 9.75 -6.68 -0.65
N LEU A 13 8.72 -5.97 -0.20
CA LEU A 13 8.69 -5.33 1.12
C LEU A 13 8.01 -6.16 2.20
N VAL A 14 7.20 -7.15 1.83
CA VAL A 14 6.40 -7.96 2.76
C VAL A 14 6.94 -9.39 2.84
N ASP A 15 7.23 -9.85 4.05
CA ASP A 15 7.48 -11.24 4.38
C ASP A 15 6.14 -12.00 4.46
N TYR A 16 5.82 -12.69 3.36
CA TYR A 16 4.64 -13.54 3.23
C TYR A 16 4.60 -14.73 4.19
N ARG A 17 5.71 -15.13 4.81
CA ARG A 17 5.72 -16.20 5.81
C ARG A 17 5.34 -15.67 7.19
N ALA A 18 5.80 -14.46 7.52
CA ALA A 18 5.44 -13.77 8.75
C ALA A 18 3.98 -13.31 8.72
N ARG A 19 3.52 -12.81 7.57
CA ARG A 19 2.13 -12.33 7.35
C ARG A 19 1.55 -12.98 6.10
N ARG A 20 0.99 -14.17 6.27
CA ARG A 20 0.34 -14.92 5.17
C ARG A 20 -0.96 -14.23 4.77
N PRO A 21 -1.09 -13.73 3.54
CA PRO A 21 -2.32 -13.12 3.09
C PRO A 21 -3.38 -14.20 2.85
N LEU A 22 -4.64 -13.83 3.01
CA LEU A 22 -5.75 -14.78 2.96
C LEU A 22 -6.00 -15.23 1.51
N LEU A 23 -6.28 -16.52 1.38
CA LEU A 23 -6.74 -17.13 0.13
C LEU A 23 -8.18 -17.59 0.32
N THR A 24 -9.05 -17.27 -0.64
CA THR A 24 -10.43 -17.76 -0.65
C THR A 24 -10.51 -19.05 -1.45
N PHE A 25 -10.88 -20.15 -0.80
CA PHE A 25 -11.20 -21.42 -1.45
C PHE A 25 -12.72 -21.58 -1.62
N ARG A 26 -13.18 -21.89 -2.83
CA ARG A 26 -14.60 -22.19 -3.10
C ARG A 26 -14.73 -23.49 -3.86
N ARG A 27 -15.39 -24.47 -3.23
CA ARG A 27 -15.68 -25.82 -3.71
C ARG A 27 -14.43 -26.65 -4.00
N ASP A 28 -13.76 -26.35 -5.10
CA ASP A 28 -12.68 -27.14 -5.68
C ASP A 28 -11.52 -26.27 -6.20
N ARG A 29 -11.60 -24.94 -6.04
CA ARG A 29 -10.58 -24.01 -6.52
C ARG A 29 -10.39 -22.81 -5.61
N TRP A 30 -9.18 -22.26 -5.67
CA TRP A 30 -8.89 -20.92 -5.17
C TRP A 30 -9.57 -19.90 -6.09
N THR A 31 -10.29 -18.95 -5.50
CA THR A 31 -11.05 -17.93 -6.24
C THR A 31 -10.58 -16.52 -5.96
N ASP A 32 -9.86 -16.30 -4.86
CA ASP A 32 -9.41 -14.97 -4.49
C ASP A 32 -8.16 -15.03 -3.62
N TYR A 33 -7.44 -13.93 -3.60
CA TYR A 33 -6.23 -13.72 -2.84
C TYR A 33 -6.21 -12.26 -2.37
N GLU A 34 -6.15 -12.06 -1.05
CA GLU A 34 -6.01 -10.72 -0.49
C GLU A 34 -4.56 -10.24 -0.67
N GLU A 35 -4.30 -9.57 -1.78
CA GLU A 35 -2.99 -8.99 -2.07
C GLU A 35 -2.59 -7.98 -0.98
N PRO A 36 -1.38 -8.09 -0.40
CA PRO A 36 -0.83 -7.02 0.44
C PRO A 36 -0.63 -5.78 -0.41
N VAL A 37 -1.23 -4.66 -0.02
CA VAL A 37 -1.13 -3.42 -0.78
C VAL A 37 -0.56 -2.33 0.09
N ILE A 38 0.52 -1.70 -0.37
CA ILE A 38 1.11 -0.50 0.23
C ILE A 38 0.98 0.63 -0.79
N GLU A 39 0.10 1.58 -0.52
CA GLU A 39 -0.34 2.60 -1.48
C GLU A 39 -0.41 3.98 -0.85
N VAL A 40 -0.11 5.00 -1.67
CA VAL A 40 -0.44 6.40 -1.37
C VAL A 40 -1.72 6.76 -2.12
N HIS A 41 -2.69 7.25 -1.38
CA HIS A 41 -3.98 7.71 -1.89
C HIS A 41 -4.10 9.22 -1.78
N LEU A 42 -4.64 9.85 -2.82
CA LEU A 42 -5.24 11.18 -2.74
C LEU A 42 -6.70 11.01 -2.31
N VAL A 43 -7.03 11.57 -1.15
CA VAL A 43 -8.36 11.49 -0.52
C VAL A 43 -8.89 12.90 -0.34
N GLN A 44 -10.22 13.05 -0.36
CA GLN A 44 -10.90 14.30 -0.02
C GLN A 44 -11.62 14.12 1.31
N ASP A 45 -11.47 15.10 2.20
CA ASP A 45 -12.24 15.15 3.45
C ASP A 45 -13.69 15.59 3.22
N ALA A 46 -14.47 15.72 4.31
CA ALA A 46 -15.87 16.15 4.23
C ALA A 46 -16.05 17.61 3.74
N THR A 47 -14.99 18.42 3.77
CA THR A 47 -14.97 19.79 3.25
C THR A 47 -14.50 19.86 1.79
N GLY A 48 -14.07 18.74 1.21
CA GLY A 48 -13.50 18.66 -0.13
C GLY A 48 -12.01 19.00 -0.18
N ALA A 49 -11.36 19.24 0.97
CA ALA A 49 -9.93 19.50 1.01
C ALA A 49 -9.14 18.21 0.71
N PRO A 50 -8.20 18.25 -0.25
CA PRO A 50 -7.40 17.08 -0.59
C PRO A 50 -6.30 16.83 0.46
N PHE A 51 -6.05 15.57 0.78
CA PHE A 51 -4.90 15.13 1.58
C PHE A 51 -4.37 13.78 1.07
N LEU A 52 -3.12 13.46 1.43
CA LEU A 52 -2.50 12.18 1.11
C LEU A 52 -2.62 11.20 2.27
N LEU A 53 -2.86 9.93 1.94
CA LEU A 53 -2.89 8.82 2.89
C LEU A 53 -2.00 7.69 2.39
N LEU A 54 -0.91 7.42 3.10
CA LEU A 54 -0.12 6.19 2.95
C LEU A 54 -0.70 5.11 3.85
N SER A 55 -1.07 3.97 3.29
CA SER A 55 -1.67 2.86 4.03
C SER A 55 -1.25 1.50 3.47
N GLY A 56 -1.21 0.49 4.33
CA GLY A 56 -0.82 -0.88 3.98
C GLY A 56 -0.14 -1.59 5.16
N PRO A 57 0.35 -2.82 4.98
CA PRO A 57 1.22 -3.45 5.95
C PRO A 57 2.54 -2.67 6.08
N GLU A 58 3.05 -2.55 7.31
CA GLU A 58 4.38 -1.99 7.57
C GLU A 58 5.46 -2.87 6.90
N PRO A 59 6.40 -2.31 6.11
CA PRO A 59 7.42 -3.11 5.42
C PRO A 59 8.27 -3.92 6.42
N ASP A 60 8.59 -5.18 6.10
CA ASP A 60 9.47 -6.01 6.94
C ASP A 60 10.95 -5.72 6.67
N VAL A 61 11.27 -5.20 5.48
CA VAL A 61 12.64 -5.01 4.99
C VAL A 61 12.82 -3.65 4.29
N GLU A 62 14.07 -3.26 4.06
CA GLU A 62 14.45 -2.09 3.27
C GLU A 62 13.91 -0.74 3.77
N TRP A 63 13.82 -0.56 5.09
CA TRP A 63 13.26 0.64 5.71
C TRP A 63 13.88 1.96 5.22
N GLU A 64 15.21 2.06 5.14
CA GLU A 64 15.89 3.27 4.65
C GLU A 64 15.50 3.61 3.21
N ARG A 65 15.37 2.58 2.36
CA ARG A 65 14.95 2.76 0.98
C ARG A 65 13.47 3.14 0.90
N PHE A 66 12.62 2.51 1.72
CA PHE A 66 11.20 2.83 1.80
C PHE A 66 11.00 4.29 2.25
N ALA A 67 11.68 4.72 3.32
CA ALA A 67 11.65 6.09 3.81
C ALA A 67 12.13 7.09 2.75
N ALA A 68 13.23 6.79 2.04
CA ALA A 68 13.71 7.63 0.95
C ALA A 68 12.70 7.73 -0.21
N ALA A 69 12.05 6.62 -0.57
CA ALA A 69 11.00 6.62 -1.61
C ALA A 69 9.76 7.41 -1.17
N VAL A 70 9.34 7.31 0.09
CA VAL A 70 8.27 8.16 0.65
C VAL A 70 8.67 9.64 0.56
N GLY A 71 9.91 9.99 0.92
CA GLY A 71 10.43 11.35 0.80
C GLY A 71 10.34 11.89 -0.64
N GLN A 72 10.73 11.08 -1.63
CA GLN A 72 10.60 11.45 -3.05
C GLN A 72 9.14 11.69 -3.47
N ILE A 73 8.19 10.91 -2.94
CA ILE A 73 6.76 11.10 -3.21
C ILE A 73 6.25 12.40 -2.59
N VAL A 74 6.63 12.67 -1.34
CA VAL A 74 6.31 13.92 -0.61
C VAL A 74 6.80 15.14 -1.40
N GLU A 75 8.07 15.13 -1.81
CA GLU A 75 8.68 16.21 -2.61
C GLU A 75 7.98 16.39 -3.96
N ARG A 76 7.68 15.28 -4.67
CA ARG A 76 7.01 15.31 -5.98
C ARG A 76 5.60 15.88 -5.90
N LEU A 77 4.89 15.62 -4.81
CA LEU A 77 3.49 16.02 -4.61
C LEU A 77 3.34 17.36 -3.87
N GLY A 78 4.46 17.96 -3.43
CA GLY A 78 4.47 19.28 -2.82
C GLY A 78 3.82 19.33 -1.44
N VAL A 79 3.97 18.25 -0.67
CA VAL A 79 3.52 18.15 0.73
C VAL A 79 4.50 18.85 1.67
#